data_AF-A0A954RRR5-F1
#
_entry.id   AF-A0A954RRR5-F1
#
_cell.length_a   1.000
_cell.length_b   1.000
_cell.length_c   1.000
_cell.angle_alpha   90.00
_cell.angle_beta   90.00
_cell.angle_gamma   90.00
#
_symmetry.space_group_name_H-M   'P 1'
#
loop_
_entity.id
_entity.type
_entity.pdbx_description
1 polymer ?
#
loop_
_entity_poly.entity_id
_entity_poly.type
_entity_poly.pdbx_seq_one_letter_code
_entity_poly.pdbx_strand_id
1 'polypeptide(L)'
;MFDTSRLIEHWRLQGIECPVGATESAIRQFEASRGLKLPADMRGYFLAVNGMGERGTYDGNFFSFWQLSDLISVADDLPGRSTCEPDAVRYIMFADHSVDLPTYAIRLSHRDSVETPV
;
A
#
# COMPACT_ATOMS: atom_id res chain seq x y z
N MET A 1 -17.18 4.02 -5.26
CA MET A 1 -16.05 4.96 -5.06
C MET A 1 -15.74 4.95 -3.59
N PHE A 2 -14.56 4.47 -3.19
CA PHE A 2 -14.16 4.45 -1.78
C PHE A 2 -13.89 5.88 -1.31
N ASP A 3 -14.51 6.28 -0.19
CA ASP A 3 -14.33 7.60 0.39
C ASP A 3 -13.22 7.54 1.45
N THR A 4 -12.07 8.14 1.12
CA THR A 4 -10.90 8.24 2.01
C THR A 4 -10.95 9.48 2.90
N SER A 5 -11.97 10.34 2.79
CA SER A 5 -12.02 11.63 3.49
C SER A 5 -11.92 11.50 5.00
N ARG A 6 -12.59 10.50 5.58
CA ARG A 6 -12.54 10.22 7.03
C ARG A 6 -11.14 9.79 7.50
N LEU A 7 -10.42 9.02 6.68
CA LEU A 7 -9.06 8.57 6.99
C LEU A 7 -8.08 9.74 6.94
N ILE A 8 -8.17 10.57 5.89
CA ILE A 8 -7.34 11.76 5.73
C ILE A 8 -7.59 12.77 6.86
N GLU A 9 -8.86 12.99 7.24
CA GLU A 9 -9.20 13.84 8.38
C GLU A 9 -8.60 13.32 9.68
N HIS A 10 -8.72 12.00 9.92
CA HIS A 10 -8.15 11.36 11.10
C HIS A 10 -6.62 11.56 11.21
N TRP A 11 -5.89 11.41 10.11
CA TRP A 11 -4.44 11.64 10.09
C TRP A 11 -4.09 13.12 10.29
N ARG A 12 -4.81 14.04 9.64
CA ARG A 12 -4.58 15.48 9.81
C ARG A 12 -4.82 15.96 11.23
N LEU A 13 -5.83 15.43 11.92
CA LEU A 13 -6.09 15.74 13.34
C LEU A 13 -4.95 15.32 14.26
N GLN A 14 -4.08 14.40 13.82
CA GLN A 14 -2.91 13.93 14.54
C GLN A 14 -1.62 14.64 14.09
N GLY A 15 -1.73 15.67 13.23
CA GLY A 15 -0.59 16.40 12.70
C GLY A 15 0.19 15.63 11.64
N ILE A 16 -0.36 14.55 11.10
CA ILE A 16 0.28 13.73 10.07
C ILE A 16 0.08 14.38 8.72
N GLU A 17 1.19 14.62 8.02
CA GLU A 17 1.14 15.09 6.64
C GLU A 17 0.56 14.00 5.75
N CYS A 18 -0.49 14.35 5.00
CA CYS A 18 -1.12 13.45 4.05
C CYS A 18 -0.70 13.88 2.64
N PRO A 19 0.25 13.18 2.00
CA PRO A 19 0.70 13.53 0.66
C PRO A 19 -0.46 13.54 -0.33
N VAL A 20 -0.35 14.42 -1.33
CA VAL A 20 -1.27 14.42 -2.47
C VAL A 20 -1.28 13.03 -3.09
N GLY A 21 -2.47 12.59 -3.53
CA GLY A 21 -2.63 11.31 -4.22
C GLY A 21 -1.65 11.13 -5.37
N ALA A 22 -1.25 9.89 -5.60
CA ALA A 22 -0.43 9.48 -6.72
C ALA A 22 -1.13 9.78 -8.05
N THR A 23 -0.35 10.11 -9.07
CA THR A 23 -0.91 10.31 -10.41
C THR A 23 -1.30 8.97 -11.04
N GLU A 24 -2.27 9.02 -11.95
CA GLU A 24 -2.64 7.89 -12.82
C GLU A 24 -1.42 7.28 -13.53
N SER A 25 -0.46 8.11 -13.96
CA SER A 25 0.78 7.67 -14.60
C SER A 25 1.71 6.94 -13.64
N ALA A 26 1.86 7.41 -12.39
CA ALA A 26 2.69 6.77 -11.38
C ALA A 26 2.13 5.38 -11.02
N ILE A 27 0.81 5.26 -10.85
CA ILE A 27 0.17 3.96 -10.61
C ILE A 27 0.38 3.02 -11.79
N ARG A 28 0.19 3.50 -13.03
CA ARG A 28 0.43 2.67 -14.23
C ARG A 28 1.89 2.22 -14.35
N GLN A 29 2.84 3.08 -13.97
CA GLN A 29 4.26 2.73 -13.96
C GLN A 29 4.56 1.66 -12.90
N PHE A 30 4.01 1.81 -11.69
CA PHE A 30 4.11 0.80 -10.64
C PHE A 30 3.58 -0.56 -11.13
N GLU A 31 2.36 -0.59 -11.67
CA GLU A 31 1.74 -1.80 -12.20
C GLU A 31 2.55 -2.43 -13.34
N ALA A 32 3.01 -1.62 -14.30
CA ALA A 32 3.79 -2.07 -15.44
C ALA A 32 5.15 -2.65 -15.03
N SER A 33 5.83 -2.02 -14.06
CA SER A 33 7.15 -2.46 -13.58
C SER A 33 7.13 -3.86 -12.96
N ARG A 34 5.97 -4.28 -12.43
CA ARG A 34 5.79 -5.56 -11.74
C ARG A 34 4.94 -6.56 -12.53
N GLY A 35 4.30 -6.12 -13.62
CA GLY A 35 3.33 -6.93 -14.36
C GLY A 35 2.09 -7.30 -13.54
N LEU A 36 1.76 -6.51 -12.52
CA LEU A 36 0.67 -6.75 -11.57
C LEU A 36 -0.28 -5.55 -11.53
N LYS A 37 -1.52 -5.77 -11.13
CA LYS A 37 -2.57 -4.75 -11.03
C LYS A 37 -2.96 -4.49 -9.59
N LEU A 38 -3.13 -3.21 -9.25
CA LEU A 38 -3.73 -2.82 -7.99
C LEU A 38 -5.24 -3.10 -8.05
N PRO A 39 -5.83 -3.65 -6.98
CA PRO A 39 -7.27 -3.65 -6.79
C PRO A 39 -7.87 -2.24 -6.91
N ALA A 40 -9.12 -2.16 -7.38
CA ALA A 40 -9.76 -0.88 -7.70
C ALA A 40 -9.90 0.05 -6.48
N ASP A 41 -10.11 -0.52 -5.30
CA ASP A 41 -10.15 0.17 -4.01
C ASP A 41 -8.79 0.74 -3.62
N MET A 42 -7.72 -0.06 -3.72
CA MET A 42 -6.35 0.36 -3.44
C MET A 42 -5.86 1.41 -4.45
N ARG A 43 -6.25 1.27 -5.72
CA ARG A 43 -6.04 2.31 -6.73
C ARG A 43 -6.74 3.61 -6.33
N GLY A 44 -8.01 3.52 -5.94
CA GLY A 44 -8.79 4.66 -5.46
C GLY A 44 -8.16 5.33 -4.24
N TYR A 45 -7.64 4.54 -3.31
CA TYR A 45 -6.87 5.01 -2.16
C TYR A 45 -5.66 5.83 -2.60
N PHE A 46 -4.77 5.28 -3.42
CA PHE A 46 -3.56 5.97 -3.86
C PHE A 46 -3.84 7.21 -4.70
N LEU A 47 -4.91 7.23 -5.50
CA LEU A 47 -5.33 8.42 -6.24
C LEU A 47 -5.83 9.54 -5.32
N ALA A 48 -6.35 9.22 -4.14
CA ALA A 48 -6.87 10.19 -3.19
C ALA A 48 -5.81 10.66 -2.19
N VAL A 49 -4.97 9.75 -1.70
CA VAL A 49 -3.89 10.01 -0.73
C VAL A 49 -2.78 8.98 -0.92
N ASN A 50 -1.52 9.42 -0.89
CA ASN A 50 -0.38 8.54 -1.15
C ASN A 50 0.36 8.15 0.15
N GLY A 51 -0.32 7.44 1.05
CA GLY A 51 0.27 7.04 2.35
C GLY A 51 0.29 8.15 3.40
N MET A 52 1.18 8.01 4.39
CA MET A 52 1.33 8.91 5.55
C MET A 52 2.62 9.73 5.52
N GLY A 53 3.08 10.14 4.33
CA GLY A 53 4.33 10.90 4.21
C GLY A 53 5.54 9.97 4.20
N GLU A 54 6.61 10.33 4.90
CA GLU A 54 7.84 9.53 4.96
C GLU A 54 7.59 8.20 5.67
N ARG A 55 8.25 7.13 5.19
CA ARG A 55 8.20 5.81 5.84
C ARG A 55 8.63 5.92 7.30
N GLY A 56 7.89 5.26 8.20
CA GLY A 56 8.09 5.39 9.64
C GLY A 56 7.31 6.55 10.28
N THR A 57 6.43 7.22 9.53
CA THR A 57 5.38 8.07 10.11
C THR A 57 4.24 7.17 10.61
N TYR A 58 3.84 7.37 11.86
CA TYR A 58 2.81 6.56 12.53
C TYR A 58 1.66 7.42 13.02
N ASP A 59 0.46 6.85 13.04
CA ASP A 59 -0.66 7.42 13.78
C ASP A 59 -0.60 7.03 15.26
N GLY A 60 -1.53 7.55 16.05
CA GLY A 60 -1.67 7.26 17.47
C GLY A 60 -2.05 5.80 17.78
N ASN A 61 -2.37 5.00 16.75
CA ASN A 61 -2.58 3.56 16.85
C ASN A 61 -1.38 2.77 16.30
N PHE A 62 -0.26 3.44 16.04
CA PHE A 62 0.96 2.86 15.50
C PHE A 62 0.84 2.27 14.11
N PHE A 63 -0.14 2.67 13.29
CA PHE A 63 -0.15 2.31 11.88
C PHE A 63 0.72 3.25 11.06
N SER A 64 1.53 2.69 10.16
CA SER A 64 2.21 3.41 9.10
C SER A 64 1.72 2.91 7.75
N PHE A 65 1.03 3.76 6.98
CA PHE A 65 0.63 3.46 5.61
C PHE A 65 1.65 4.04 4.64
N TRP A 66 2.19 3.19 3.78
CA TRP A 66 3.32 3.54 2.94
C TRP A 66 2.91 4.23 1.64
N GLN A 67 3.84 4.98 1.06
CA GLN A 67 3.66 5.57 -0.26
C GLN A 67 3.74 4.49 -1.35
N LEU A 68 3.16 4.76 -2.52
CA LEU A 68 3.25 3.89 -3.69
C LEU A 68 4.70 3.52 -4.06
N SER A 69 5.65 4.43 -3.86
CA SER A 69 7.08 4.22 -4.13
C SER A 69 7.75 3.24 -3.18
N ASP A 70 7.21 3.10 -1.97
CA ASP A 70 7.80 2.31 -0.89
C ASP A 70 7.23 0.89 -0.84
N LEU A 71 6.25 0.60 -1.69
CA LEU A 71 5.65 -0.72 -1.81
C LEU A 71 6.65 -1.72 -2.39
N ILE A 72 7.01 -2.69 -1.56
CA ILE A 72 7.89 -3.82 -1.93
C ILE A 72 7.12 -5.12 -1.80
N SER A 73 7.56 -6.16 -2.53
CA SER A 73 6.95 -7.47 -2.38
C SER A 73 7.46 -8.17 -1.12
N VAL A 74 6.68 -9.09 -0.58
CA VAL A 74 7.13 -9.97 0.53
C VAL A 74 8.40 -10.73 0.14
N ALA A 75 8.58 -11.04 -1.15
CA ALA A 75 9.77 -11.69 -1.67
C ALA A 75 11.04 -10.81 -1.61
N ASP A 76 10.89 -9.48 -1.74
CA ASP A 76 12.01 -8.53 -1.72
C ASP A 76 12.48 -8.25 -0.28
N ASP A 77 11.55 -8.21 0.68
CA ASP A 77 11.83 -7.91 2.09
C ASP A 77 12.50 -9.09 2.83
N LEU A 78 12.15 -10.32 2.45
CA LEU A 78 12.67 -11.55 3.07
C LEU A 78 13.44 -12.39 2.04
N PRO A 79 14.65 -11.97 1.62
CA PRO A 79 15.42 -12.63 0.55
C PRO A 79 15.75 -14.11 0.83
N GLY A 80 15.61 -14.58 2.07
CA GLY A 80 15.79 -15.99 2.46
C GLY A 80 14.51 -16.85 2.51
N ARG A 81 13.30 -16.26 2.44
CA ARG A 81 12.01 -16.99 2.44
C ARG A 81 11.38 -17.12 1.06
N SER A 82 11.86 -16.36 0.07
CA SER A 82 11.39 -16.43 -1.33
C SER A 82 11.47 -17.82 -1.97
N THR A 83 12.26 -18.73 -1.40
CA THR A 83 12.33 -20.13 -1.84
C THR A 83 11.17 -21.00 -1.38
N CYS A 84 10.41 -20.59 -0.35
CA CYS A 84 9.35 -21.41 0.24
C CYS A 84 7.95 -21.11 -0.32
N GLU A 85 7.71 -19.90 -0.83
CA GLU A 85 6.39 -19.50 -1.37
C GLU A 85 6.57 -18.81 -2.73
N PRO A 86 6.41 -19.53 -3.85
CA PRO A 86 6.60 -18.99 -5.21
C PRO A 86 5.71 -17.78 -5.51
N ASP A 87 4.58 -17.65 -4.82
CA ASP A 87 3.62 -16.57 -4.99
C ASP A 87 3.96 -15.32 -4.15
N ALA A 88 5.02 -15.33 -3.33
CA ALA A 88 5.41 -14.21 -2.46
C ALA A 88 5.64 -12.88 -3.22
N VAL A 89 6.09 -12.94 -4.48
CA VAL A 89 6.27 -11.76 -5.35
C VAL A 89 4.94 -11.03 -5.64
N ARG A 90 3.80 -11.71 -5.49
CA ARG A 90 2.46 -11.14 -5.71
C ARG A 90 1.90 -10.46 -4.47
N TYR A 91 2.48 -10.69 -3.30
CA TYR A 91 2.05 -10.04 -2.06
C TYR A 91 2.84 -8.76 -1.89
N ILE A 92 2.17 -7.63 -2.05
CA ILE A 92 2.76 -6.30 -1.92
C ILE A 92 2.44 -5.75 -0.55
N MET A 93 3.48 -5.38 0.18
CA MET A 93 3.38 -4.80 1.52
C MET A 93 3.06 -3.31 1.40
N PHE A 94 2.10 -2.84 2.19
CA PHE A 94 1.57 -1.47 2.05
C PHE A 94 1.37 -0.72 3.36
N ALA A 95 1.46 -1.42 4.48
CA ALA A 95 1.41 -0.80 5.79
C ALA A 95 2.10 -1.70 6.79
N ASP A 96 2.50 -1.12 7.92
CA ASP A 96 2.87 -1.87 9.11
C ASP A 96 2.16 -1.29 10.34
N HIS A 97 2.11 -2.11 11.38
CA HIS A 97 1.75 -1.68 12.72
C HIS A 97 2.99 -1.79 13.61
N SER A 98 3.24 -0.79 14.44
CA SER A 98 4.28 -0.80 15.48
C SER A 98 5.69 -1.20 15.02
N VAL A 99 6.29 -0.42 14.12
CA VAL A 99 7.69 -0.57 13.69
C VAL A 99 7.92 -1.91 13.01
N ASP A 100 7.31 -2.06 11.83
CA ASP A 100 7.43 -3.23 10.95
C ASP A 100 6.89 -4.56 11.53
N LEU A 101 6.02 -4.54 12.57
CA LEU A 101 5.47 -5.75 13.19
C LEU A 101 4.04 -5.62 13.78
N PRO A 102 2.99 -6.17 13.13
CA PRO A 102 2.98 -6.88 11.86
C PRO A 102 2.95 -5.96 10.62
N THR A 103 3.55 -6.43 9.53
CA THR A 103 3.39 -5.83 8.18
C THR A 103 2.18 -6.40 7.46
N TYR A 104 1.38 -5.54 6.86
CA TYR A 104 0.21 -5.88 6.07
C TYR A 104 0.57 -5.95 4.59
N ALA A 105 0.14 -7.03 3.94
CA ALA A 105 0.35 -7.26 2.52
C ALA A 105 -0.98 -7.58 1.82
N ILE A 106 -1.07 -7.19 0.56
CA ILE A 106 -2.20 -7.50 -0.33
C ILE A 106 -1.73 -8.34 -1.50
N ARG A 107 -2.52 -9.33 -1.89
CA ARG A 107 -2.23 -10.16 -3.07
C ARG A 107 -2.69 -9.42 -4.32
N LEU A 108 -1.76 -9.12 -5.22
CA LEU A 108 -2.05 -8.56 -6.54
C LEU A 108 -2.22 -9.65 -7.59
N SER A 109 -2.87 -9.29 -8.69
CA SER A 109 -3.14 -10.22 -9.79
C SER A 109 -2.78 -9.58 -11.14
N HIS A 110 -2.68 -10.38 -12.20
CA HIS A 110 -2.44 -9.88 -13.56
C HIS A 110 -3.70 -9.26 -14.21
N ARG A 111 -4.85 -9.44 -13.58
CA ARG A 111 -6.14 -8.91 -14.01
C ARG A 111 -6.65 -7.91 -13.00
N ASP A 112 -7.61 -7.10 -13.41
CA ASP A 112 -8.40 -6.34 -12.45
C ASP A 112 -9.09 -7.36 -11.53
N SER A 113 -8.77 -7.31 -10.24
CA SER A 113 -9.40 -8.18 -9.25
C SER A 113 -10.83 -7.70 -9.01
N VAL A 114 -11.75 -8.65 -8.95
CA VAL A 114 -13.09 -8.42 -8.37
C VAL A 114 -12.88 -8.02 -6.91
N GLU A 115 -13.69 -7.06 -6.43
CA GLU A 115 -13.66 -6.55 -5.06
C GLU A 115 -13.38 -7.66 -4.04
N THR A 116 -12.37 -7.43 -3.19
CA THR A 116 -12.11 -8.31 -2.05
C THR A 116 -13.28 -8.15 -1.08
N PRO A 117 -14.05 -9.19 -0.76
CA PRO A 117 -15.12 -9.06 0.23
C PRO A 117 -14.52 -8.64 1.57
N VAL A 118 -15.10 -7.59 2.14
CA VAL A 118 -14.70 -6.97 3.42
C VAL A 118 -15.23 -7.79 4.60
#